data_AF-A0A9P6DLA5-F1
#
_entry.id   AF-A0A9P6DLA5-F1
#
_cell.length_a   1.000
_cell.length_b   1.000
_cell.length_c   1.000
_cell.angle_alpha   90.00
_cell.angle_beta   90.00
_cell.angle_gamma   90.00
#
_symmetry.space_group_name_H-M   'P 1'
#
loop_
_entity.id
_entity.type
_entity.pdbx_description
1 polymer ?
#
loop_
_entity_poly.entity_id
_entity_poly.type
_entity_poly.pdbx_seq_one_letter_code
_entity_poly.pdbx_strand_id
1 'polypeptide(L)'
;MAWKSYSTEDLFWEHFSTDKGHMGYDAIQTQMLKDRQILNEMHAAAAQEEFPDLNHPAFQGRKRGIPYTMSKTEAIAKAYRKLKKIIEVEERS
;
A
#
# COMPACT_ATOMS: atom_id res chain seq x y z
N MET A 1 2.24 -0.76 -9.97
CA MET A 1 1.04 -1.17 -10.73
C MET A 1 0.76 -0.06 -11.73
N ALA A 2 0.86 -0.36 -13.02
CA ALA A 2 0.55 0.61 -14.06
C ALA A 2 -0.97 0.87 -14.02
N TRP A 3 -1.36 2.09 -13.62
CA TRP A 3 -2.62 2.69 -14.08
C TRP A 3 -2.51 2.80 -15.60
N LYS A 4 -2.69 1.68 -16.31
CA LYS A 4 -2.97 1.71 -17.73
C LYS A 4 -4.34 2.38 -17.82
N SER A 5 -4.31 3.67 -18.13
CA SER A 5 -5.43 4.48 -18.57
C SER A 5 -6.46 3.61 -19.27
N TYR A 6 -7.73 3.69 -18.87
CA TYR A 6 -8.81 3.17 -19.70
C TYR A 6 -8.64 3.82 -21.08
N SER A 7 -8.08 3.08 -22.04
CA SER A 7 -7.60 3.65 -23.30
C SER A 7 -8.76 4.01 -24.23
N THR A 8 -9.96 3.56 -23.89
CA THR A 8 -11.22 3.83 -24.59
C THR A 8 -12.35 3.97 -23.57
N GLU A 9 -13.42 4.64 -23.97
CA GLU A 9 -14.66 4.79 -23.19
C GLU A 9 -15.36 3.43 -22.96
N ASP A 10 -15.28 2.51 -23.93
CA ASP A 10 -15.84 1.16 -23.79
C ASP A 10 -15.21 0.39 -22.63
N LEU A 11 -13.88 0.48 -22.44
CA LEU A 11 -13.18 -0.17 -21.32
C LEU A 11 -13.54 0.45 -19.98
N PHE A 12 -13.81 1.76 -19.96
CA PHE A 12 -14.30 2.44 -18.77
C PHE A 12 -15.67 1.90 -18.38
N TRP A 13 -16.60 1.82 -19.34
CA TRP A 13 -17.94 1.31 -19.07
C TRP A 13 -17.96 -0.19 -18.81
N GLU A 14 -17.13 -1.01 -19.46
CA GLU A 14 -16.98 -2.43 -19.14
C GLU A 14 -16.62 -2.63 -17.65
N HIS A 15 -15.74 -1.79 -17.13
CA HIS A 15 -15.32 -1.85 -15.73
C HIS A 15 -16.38 -1.35 -14.75
N PHE A 16 -17.16 -0.34 -15.13
CA PHE A 16 -18.20 0.27 -14.30
C PHE A 16 -19.62 -0.12 -14.73
N SER A 17 -19.80 -1.30 -15.32
CA SER A 17 -21.11 -1.86 -15.63
C SER A 17 -21.43 -3.05 -14.76
N THR A 18 -22.71 -3.24 -14.50
CA THR A 18 -23.27 -4.42 -13.85
C THR A 18 -24.28 -5.09 -14.79
N ASP A 19 -24.82 -6.25 -14.41
CA ASP A 19 -25.91 -6.92 -15.14
C ASP A 19 -27.16 -6.03 -15.32
N LYS A 20 -27.25 -4.92 -14.57
CA LYS A 20 -28.34 -3.94 -14.61
C LYS A 20 -28.02 -2.68 -15.43
N GLY A 21 -26.85 -2.64 -16.09
CA GLY A 21 -26.36 -1.50 -16.87
C GLY A 21 -25.22 -0.73 -16.20
N HIS A 22 -24.89 0.42 -16.76
CA HIS A 22 -23.82 1.30 -16.30
C HIS A 22 -24.09 1.82 -14.88
N MET A 23 -23.06 1.83 -14.05
CA MET A 23 -23.09 2.50 -12.75
C MET A 23 -23.27 4.01 -12.94
N GLY A 24 -24.08 4.63 -12.09
CA GLY A 24 -24.17 6.09 -12.03
C GLY A 24 -22.85 6.70 -11.52
N TYR A 25 -22.57 7.95 -11.93
CA TYR A 25 -21.33 8.64 -11.57
C TYR A 25 -21.05 8.70 -10.06
N ASP A 26 -22.07 8.88 -9.22
CA ASP A 26 -21.90 8.89 -7.75
C ASP A 26 -21.43 7.53 -7.21
N ALA A 27 -21.91 6.44 -7.79
CA ALA A 27 -21.50 5.08 -7.42
C ALA A 27 -20.06 4.80 -7.86
N ILE A 28 -19.68 5.27 -9.06
CA ILE A 28 -18.31 5.20 -9.57
C ILE A 28 -17.37 5.97 -8.64
N GLN A 29 -17.71 7.21 -8.29
CA GLN A 29 -16.92 8.03 -7.38
C GLN A 29 -16.74 7.37 -6.01
N THR A 30 -17.82 6.78 -5.46
CA THR A 30 -17.77 6.04 -4.20
C THR A 30 -16.85 4.83 -4.30
N GLN A 31 -16.91 4.08 -5.40
CA GLN A 31 -16.05 2.92 -5.62
C GLN A 31 -14.57 3.33 -5.73
N MET A 32 -14.26 4.39 -6.49
CA MET A 32 -12.90 4.91 -6.60
C MET A 32 -12.32 5.36 -5.26
N LEU A 33 -13.14 5.97 -4.39
CA LEU A 33 -12.69 6.35 -3.04
C LEU A 33 -12.34 5.11 -2.19
N LYS A 34 -13.14 4.04 -2.28
CA LYS A 34 -12.84 2.76 -1.61
C LYS A 34 -11.55 2.14 -2.15
N ASP A 35 -11.40 2.08 -3.46
CA ASP A 35 -10.20 1.51 -4.10
C ASP A 35 -8.95 2.29 -3.71
N ARG A 36 -9.05 3.62 -3.66
CA ARG A 36 -7.98 4.49 -3.16
C ARG A 36 -7.65 4.22 -1.70
N GLN A 37 -8.66 4.02 -0.85
CA GLN A 37 -8.44 3.68 0.55
C GLN A 37 -7.72 2.33 0.69
N ILE A 38 -8.15 1.31 -0.05
CA ILE A 38 -7.51 -0.02 -0.06
C ILE A 38 -6.05 0.10 -0.51
N LEU A 39 -5.78 0.86 -1.57
CA LEU A 39 -4.41 1.10 -2.04
C LEU A 39 -3.56 1.78 -0.96
N ASN A 40 -4.09 2.81 -0.29
CA ASN A 40 -3.38 3.47 0.81
C ASN A 40 -3.09 2.50 1.97
N GLU A 41 -4.04 1.65 2.33
CA GLU A 41 -3.85 0.63 3.36
C GLU A 41 -2.81 -0.41 2.95
N MET A 42 -2.79 -0.83 1.68
CA MET A 42 -1.74 -1.70 1.13
C MET A 42 -0.37 -1.04 1.16
N HIS A 43 -0.27 0.24 0.79
CA HIS A 43 0.98 1.00 0.86
C HIS A 43 1.45 1.17 2.30
N ALA A 44 0.55 1.48 3.24
CA ALA A 44 0.87 1.57 4.66
C ALA A 44 1.32 0.21 5.23
N ALA A 45 0.67 -0.89 4.82
CA ALA A 45 1.06 -2.24 5.19
C ALA A 45 2.46 -2.60 4.69
N ALA A 46 2.75 -2.31 3.42
CA ALA A 46 4.08 -2.50 2.84
C ALA A 46 5.14 -1.64 3.54
N ALA A 47 4.81 -0.39 3.85
CA ALA A 47 5.68 0.49 4.63
C ALA A 47 5.96 -0.09 6.03
N GLN A 48 4.97 -0.67 6.72
CA GLN A 48 5.15 -1.35 8.02
C GLN A 48 5.94 -2.66 7.91
N GLU A 49 5.90 -3.36 6.77
CA GLU A 49 6.77 -4.51 6.51
C GLU A 49 8.23 -4.09 6.38
N GLU A 50 8.46 -2.95 5.73
CA GLU A 50 9.80 -2.42 5.47
C GLU A 50 10.39 -1.71 6.69
N PHE A 51 9.60 -0.89 7.35
CA PHE A 51 9.93 -0.11 8.55
C PHE A 51 8.94 -0.44 9.66
N PRO A 52 9.34 -1.25 10.66
CA PRO A 52 8.48 -1.53 11.81
C PRO A 52 8.18 -0.24 12.59
N ASP A 53 7.01 -0.17 13.21
CA ASP A 53 6.64 0.99 14.03
C ASP A 53 7.44 0.97 15.34
N LEU A 54 8.39 1.89 15.44
CA LEU A 54 9.28 2.03 16.60
C LEU A 54 8.62 2.78 17.78
N ASN A 55 7.50 3.46 17.54
CA ASN A 55 6.75 4.19 18.56
C ASN A 55 5.64 3.33 19.19
N HIS A 56 5.28 2.21 18.55
CA HIS A 56 4.27 1.31 19.08
C HIS A 56 4.78 0.63 20.37
N PRO A 57 4.01 0.64 21.48
CA PRO A 57 4.47 0.10 22.77
C PRO A 57 4.79 -1.40 22.72
N ALA A 58 4.16 -2.13 21.80
CA ALA A 58 4.40 -3.55 21.56
C ALA A 58 5.44 -3.84 20.46
N PHE A 59 6.15 -2.84 19.91
CA PHE A 59 7.14 -3.01 18.83
C PHE A 59 6.66 -3.96 17.73
N GLN A 60 5.71 -3.49 16.94
CA GLN A 60 5.01 -4.30 15.96
C GLN A 60 5.57 -4.10 14.55
N GLY A 61 5.50 -5.17 13.76
CA GLY A 61 5.71 -5.08 12.32
C GLY A 61 4.88 -6.10 11.59
N ARG A 62 5.08 -6.18 10.28
CA ARG A 62 4.43 -7.17 9.42
C ARG A 62 5.46 -8.07 8.75
N LYS A 63 5.10 -9.35 8.59
CA LYS A 63 5.88 -10.34 7.85
C LYS A 63 4.92 -11.12 6.96
N ARG A 64 5.00 -10.92 5.64
CA ARG A 64 4.11 -11.54 4.64
C ARG A 64 2.64 -11.17 4.87
N GLY A 65 2.38 -9.91 5.17
CA GLY A 65 1.05 -9.36 5.47
C GLY A 65 0.54 -9.65 6.88
N ILE A 66 1.19 -10.54 7.64
CA ILE A 66 0.75 -10.96 8.97
C ILE A 66 1.40 -10.06 10.03
N PRO A 67 0.61 -9.41 10.91
CA PRO A 67 1.13 -8.68 12.06
C PRO A 67 1.88 -9.63 12.99
N TYR A 68 3.06 -9.22 13.44
CA TYR A 68 3.80 -9.94 14.47
C TYR A 68 4.47 -8.97 15.43
N THR A 69 4.53 -9.37 16.69
CA THR A 69 5.27 -8.67 17.74
C THR A 69 6.74 -9.04 17.61
N MET A 70 7.62 -8.06 17.65
CA MET A 70 9.07 -8.29 17.68
C MET A 70 9.71 -7.63 18.89
N SER A 71 10.94 -8.02 19.20
CA SER A 71 11.67 -7.34 20.28
C SER A 71 12.07 -5.92 19.84
N LYS A 72 12.20 -5.00 20.81
CA LYS A 72 12.71 -3.63 20.57
C LYS A 72 14.03 -3.64 19.80
N THR A 73 14.96 -4.52 20.17
CA THR A 73 16.26 -4.66 19.52
C THR A 73 16.14 -5.11 18.07
N GLU A 74 15.23 -6.04 17.78
CA GLU A 74 14.97 -6.51 16.42
C GLU A 74 14.35 -5.42 15.54
N ALA A 75 13.39 -4.67 16.07
CA ALA A 75 12.76 -3.55 15.37
C ALA A 75 13.78 -2.47 14.98
N ILE A 76 14.62 -2.06 15.93
CA ILE A 76 15.69 -1.06 15.70
C ILE A 76 16.71 -1.59 14.71
N ALA A 77 17.18 -2.84 14.85
CA ALA A 77 18.16 -3.42 13.94
C ALA A 77 17.62 -3.53 12.50
N LYS A 78 16.34 -3.87 12.33
CA LYS A 78 15.68 -3.94 11.02
C LYS A 78 15.57 -2.55 10.37
N ALA A 79 15.12 -1.55 11.13
CA ALA A 79 15.04 -0.17 10.66
C ALA A 79 16.43 0.39 10.27
N TYR A 80 17.44 0.15 11.10
CA TYR A 80 18.82 0.61 10.84
C TYR A 80 19.41 0.01 9.56
N ARG A 81 19.29 -1.31 9.35
CA ARG A 81 19.80 -1.97 8.12
C ARG A 81 19.18 -1.39 6.86
N LYS A 82 17.88 -1.06 6.90
CA LYS A 82 17.16 -0.48 5.77
C LYS A 82 17.61 0.95 5.50
N LEU A 83 17.71 1.79 6.53
CA LEU A 83 18.23 3.15 6.39
C LEU A 83 19.64 3.16 5.82
N LYS A 84 20.54 2.31 6.34
CA LYS A 84 21.92 2.20 5.83
C LYS A 84 21.96 1.85 4.35
N LYS A 85 21.10 0.92 3.90
CA LYS A 85 21.01 0.54 2.49
C LYS A 85 20.54 1.69 1.60
N ILE A 86 19.62 2.54 2.07
CA ILE A 86 19.14 3.71 1.32
C ILE A 86 20.27 4.72 1.16
N ILE A 87 20.96 5.05 2.26
CA ILE A 87 22.10 5.97 2.25
C ILE A 87 23.22 5.48 1.32
N GLU A 88 23.58 4.18 1.40
CA GLU A 88 24.60 3.58 0.53
C GLU A 88 24.23 3.61 -0.97
N VAL A 89 22.93 3.66 -1.32
CA VAL A 89 22.47 3.79 -2.71
C VAL A 89 22.54 5.25 -3.17
N GLU A 90 22.19 6.20 -2.30
CA GLU A 90 22.29 7.63 -2.58
C GLU A 90 23.75 8.07 -2.73
N GLU A 91 24.67 7.58 -1.90
CA GLU A 91 26.11 7.90 -2.00
C GLU A 91 26.77 7.39 -3.30
N ARG A 92 26.12 6.47 -4.03
CA ARG A 92 26.60 5.89 -5.28
C ARG A 92 25.94 6.47 -6.54
N SER A 93 24.91 7.31 -6.37
CA SER A 93 24.12 7.91 -7.46
C SER A 93 24.55 9.35 -7.71
#